data_AF-A0A2W1LKU2-F1
#
_entry.id   AF-A0A2W1LKU2-F1
#
_cell.length_a   1.000
_cell.length_b   1.000
_cell.length_c   1.000
_cell.angle_alpha   90.00
_cell.angle_beta   90.00
_cell.angle_gamma   90.00
#
_symmetry.space_group_name_H-M   'P 1'
#
loop_
_entity.id
_entity.type
_entity.pdbx_description
1 polymer ?
#
loop_
_entity_poly.entity_id
_entity_poly.type
_entity_poly.pdbx_seq_one_letter_code
_entity_poly.pdbx_strand_id
1 'polypeptide(L)' 'MKRSWRGVIYLALVLFLSIIVTQQTVNAYFYERYQLVLVLCVINILIFPLALLIYRKERDND' A
#
# COMPACT_ATOMS: atom_id res chain seq x y z
N MET A 1 -9.20 16.08 18.65
CA MET A 1 -8.33 14.90 18.45
C MET A 1 -9.04 13.61 18.89
N LYS A 2 -10.21 13.30 18.31
CA LYS A 2 -10.82 11.98 18.41
C LYS A 2 -10.58 11.27 17.07
N ARG A 3 -9.32 11.07 16.68
CA ARG A 3 -9.03 10.34 15.44
C ARG A 3 -9.57 8.92 15.65
N SER A 4 -10.52 8.53 14.81
CA SER A 4 -10.96 7.14 14.66
C SER A 4 -9.73 6.24 14.55
N TRP A 5 -9.52 5.36 15.53
CA TRP A 5 -8.42 4.39 15.53
C TRP A 5 -8.44 3.50 14.28
N ARG A 6 -9.62 3.36 13.66
CA ARG A 6 -9.84 2.52 12.46
C ARG A 6 -9.05 3.05 11.27
N GLY A 7 -9.10 4.35 10.99
CA GLY A 7 -8.34 4.96 9.90
C GLY A 7 -6.83 4.88 10.07
N VAL A 8 -6.35 5.02 11.31
CA VAL A 8 -4.93 4.83 11.62
C VAL A 8 -4.51 3.39 11.34
N ILE A 9 -5.32 2.40 11.74
CA ILE A 9 -5.06 0.98 11.46
C ILE A 9 -5.09 0.69 9.96
N TYR A 10 -6.07 1.22 9.21
CA TYR A 10 -6.14 1.02 7.77
C TYR A 10 -4.93 1.62 7.04
N LEU A 11 -4.50 2.82 7.41
CA LEU A 11 -3.30 3.44 6.84
C LEU A 11 -2.02 2.68 7.23
N ALA A 12 -1.93 2.18 8.45
CA ALA A 12 -0.80 1.35 8.90
C ALA A 12 -0.72 0.03 8.11
N LEU A 13 -1.87 -0.61 7.85
CA LEU A 13 -1.94 -1.82 7.02
C LEU A 13 -1.50 -1.56 5.58
N VAL A 14 -1.93 -0.43 5.00
CA VAL A 14 -1.54 0.01 3.65
C VAL A 14 -0.03 0.23 3.57
N LEU A 15 0.55 0.89 4.58
CA LEU A 15 1.99 1.09 4.68
C LEU A 15 2.74 -0.25 4.77
N PHE A 16 2.26 -1.17 5.63
CA PHE A 16 2.84 -2.49 5.80
C PHE A 16 2.76 -3.32 4.50
N LEU A 17 1.65 -3.25 3.78
CA LEU A 17 1.48 -3.89 2.48
C LEU A 17 2.47 -3.35 1.44
N SER A 18 2.73 -2.04 1.42
CA SER A 18 3.74 -1.46 0.53
C SER A 18 5.15 -1.99 0.83
N ILE A 19 5.52 -2.19 2.11
CA ILE A 19 6.80 -2.79 2.49
C ILE A 19 6.90 -4.24 1.98
N ILE A 20 5.85 -5.04 2.15
CA ILE A 20 5.81 -6.44 1.66
C ILE A 20 5.94 -6.50 0.13
N VAL A 21 5.18 -5.67 -0.59
CA VAL A 21 5.21 -5.63 -2.06
C VAL A 21 6.60 -5.24 -2.55
N THR A 22 7.25 -4.28 -1.89
CA THR A 22 8.61 -3.87 -2.23
C THR A 22 9.62 -5.00 -2.01
N GLN A 23 9.53 -5.72 -0.88
CA GLN A 23 10.36 -6.91 -0.64
C GLN A 23 10.15 -8.00 -1.70
N GLN A 24 8.89 -8.30 -2.05
CA GLN A 24 8.60 -9.26 -3.11
C GLN A 24 9.09 -8.80 -4.48
N THR A 25 9.09 -7.49 -4.76
CA THR A 25 9.60 -6.93 -6.01
C THR A 25 11.11 -7.16 -6.14
N VAL A 26 11.87 -6.89 -5.07
CA VAL A 26 13.31 -7.14 -5.03
C VAL A 26 13.60 -8.63 -5.17
N ASN A 27 12.83 -9.48 -4.48
CA ASN A 27 12.96 -10.93 -4.60
C ASN A 27 12.68 -11.42 -6.03
N ALA A 28 11.60 -10.95 -6.65
CA ALA A 28 11.25 -11.29 -8.03
C ALA A 28 12.30 -10.80 -9.04
N TYR A 29 12.93 -9.65 -8.77
CA TYR A 29 14.03 -9.12 -9.58
C TYR A 29 15.27 -10.01 -9.48
N PHE A 30 15.60 -10.49 -8.28
CA PHE A 30 16.74 -11.38 -8.06
C PHE A 30 16.57 -12.75 -8.75
N TYR A 31 15.34 -13.27 -8.82
CA TYR A 31 15.02 -14.51 -9.55
C TYR A 31 14.72 -14.31 -11.04
N GLU A 32 15.08 -13.16 -11.62
CA GLU A 32 14.88 -12.81 -13.05
C GLU A 32 13.41 -12.91 -13.52
N ARG A 33 12.45 -12.83 -12.59
CA ARG A 33 11.01 -12.87 -12.87
C ARG A 33 10.50 -11.48 -13.22
N TYR A 34 11.00 -10.89 -14.31
CA TYR A 34 10.72 -9.51 -14.69
C TYR A 34 9.23 -9.20 -14.90
N GLN A 35 8.44 -10.17 -15.37
CA GLN A 35 6.99 -10.01 -15.47
C GLN A 35 6.34 -9.75 -14.10
N LEU A 36 6.76 -10.48 -13.06
CA LEU A 36 6.26 -10.27 -11.71
C LEU A 36 6.74 -8.94 -11.13
N VAL A 37 7.98 -8.54 -11.43
CA VAL A 37 8.52 -7.23 -11.01
C VAL A 37 7.67 -6.09 -11.56
N LEU A 38 7.31 -6.12 -12.85
CA LEU A 38 6.46 -5.10 -13.47
C LEU A 38 5.07 -5.05 -12.84
N VAL A 39 4.45 -6.21 -12.63
CA VAL A 39 3.13 -6.30 -11.98
C VAL A 39 3.17 -5.77 -10.55
N LEU A 40 4.17 -6.17 -9.76
CA LEU A 40 4.33 -5.71 -8.37
C LEU A 40 4.63 -4.20 -8.30
N CYS A 41 5.37 -3.66 -9.26
CA CYS A 41 5.66 -2.23 -9.33
C CYS A 41 4.39 -1.42 -9.62
N VAL A 42 3.55 -1.87 -10.57
CA VAL A 42 2.24 -1.27 -10.85
C VAL A 42 1.34 -1.34 -9.62
N ILE A 43 1.29 -2.48 -8.94
CA ILE A 43 0.53 -2.65 -7.69
C ILE A 43 1.01 -1.66 -6.62
N ASN A 44 2.33 -1.48 -6.45
CA ASN A 44 2.87 -0.56 -5.46
C ASN A 44 2.47 0.89 -5.74
N ILE A 45 2.47 1.31 -7.00
CA ILE A 45 1.99 2.64 -7.41
C ILE A 45 0.49 2.80 -7.11
N LEU A 46 -0.32 1.75 -7.29
CA LEU A 46 -1.76 1.75 -7.01
C LEU A 46 -2.11 1.73 -5.51
N ILE A 47 -1.22 1.25 -4.65
CA ILE A 47 -1.41 1.29 -3.18
C ILE A 47 -1.47 2.75 -2.68
N PHE A 48 -0.74 3.66 -3.32
CA PHE A 48 -0.67 5.08 -2.95
C PHE A 48 -2.01 5.84 -3.09
N PRO A 49 -2.73 5.81 -4.24
CA PRO A 49 -4.05 6.40 -4.34
C PRO A 49 -5.08 5.70 -3.44
N LEU A 50 -4.92 4.40 -3.18
CA LEU A 50 -5.76 3.68 -2.22
C LEU A 50 -5.62 4.27 -0.81
N ALA A 51 -4.40 4.58 -0.38
CA ALA A 51 -4.12 5.26 0.89
C ALA A 51 -4.82 6.63 0.96
N LEU A 52 -4.77 7.41 -0.12
CA LEU A 52 -5.43 8.72 -0.21
C LEU A 52 -6.95 8.61 -0.15
N LEU A 53 -7.54 7.59 -0.79
CA LEU A 53 -8.98 7.35 -0.73
C LEU A 53 -9.43 6.97 0.69
N ILE A 54 -8.68 6.09 1.36
CA ILE A 54 -8.94 5.73 2.76
C ILE A 54 -8.85 6.96 3.66
N TYR A 55 -7.81 7.78 3.48
CA TYR A 55 -7.65 9.02 4.23
C TYR A 55 -8.80 10.01 4.00
N ARG A 56 -9.24 10.19 2.75
CA ARG A 56 -10.39 11.05 2.43
C ARG A 56 -11.69 10.52 3.01
N LYS A 57 -11.92 9.21 2.93
CA LYS A 57 -13.11 8.53 3.47
C LYS A 57 -13.20 8.67 5.00
N GLU A 58 -12.07 8.55 5.70
CA GLU A 58 -12.03 8.71 7.15
C GLU A 58 -12.28 10.17 7.56
N ARG A 59 -11.78 11.14 6.78
CA ARG A 59 -11.98 12.57 7.03
C ARG A 59 -13.43 13.03 6.80
N ASP A 60 -14.18 12.38 5.92
CA ASP A 60 -15.58 12.70 5.60
C ASP A 60 -16.58 12.03 6.56
N ASN A 61 -16.12 11.05 7.35
CA ASN A 61 -16.91 10.31 8.35
C ASN A 61 -16.76 10.85 9.79
N ASP A 62 -15.98 11.92 9.99
CA ASP A 62 -15.76 12.65 11.26
C ASP A 62 -16.48 14.01 11.19
#